data_AF-A0A6V7XRY7-F1
#
_entry.id   AF-A0A6V7XRY7-F1
#
_cell.length_a   1.000
_cell.length_b   1.000
_cell.length_c   1.000
_cell.angle_alpha   90.00
_cell.angle_beta   90.00
_cell.angle_gamma   90.00
#
_symmetry.space_group_name_H-M   'P 1'
#
loop_
_entity.id
_entity.type
_entity.pdbx_description
1 polymer ?
#
loop_
_entity_poly.entity_id
_entity_poly.type
_entity_poly.pdbx_seq_one_letter_code
_entity_poly.pdbx_strand_id
1 'polypeptide(L)'
;MNIGLQNLNTSKFVEYSASRAVIINEGSESKLSTDFNNNDIFGCGLVYPPANKRNQFPYIFFTQNGKQIGKALLVKDNFNTYKPFVWLMCCSVEANFGNDLETKPFKYDISRHSIKEH
;
A
#
# COMPACT_ATOMS: atom_id res chain seq x y z
N MET A 1 -2.05 -3.85 13.93
CA MET A 1 -0.95 -3.45 13.03
C MET A 1 -1.49 -2.42 12.04
N ASN A 2 -0.77 -1.32 11.85
CA ASN A 2 -1.01 -0.41 10.72
C ASN A 2 0.18 -0.47 9.77
N ILE A 3 -0.08 -0.46 8.47
CA ILE A 3 0.94 -0.34 7.43
C ILE A 3 0.54 0.73 6.42
N GLY A 4 1.51 1.39 5.82
CA GLY A 4 1.21 2.37 4.78
C GLY A 4 2.39 3.24 4.40
N LEU A 5 2.05 4.40 3.85
CA LEU A 5 3.02 5.40 3.44
C LEU A 5 2.74 6.74 4.11
N GLN A 6 3.82 7.39 4.56
CA GLN A 6 3.80 8.77 5.06
C GLN A 6 4.29 9.71 3.97
N ASN A 7 3.49 10.73 3.65
CA ASN A 7 3.90 11.83 2.79
C ASN A 7 4.85 12.74 3.57
N LEU A 8 6.07 12.93 3.08
CA LEU A 8 7.11 13.70 3.78
C LEU A 8 6.91 15.22 3.71
N ASN A 9 6.15 15.71 2.73
CA ASN A 9 5.92 17.14 2.55
C ASN A 9 4.80 17.66 3.45
N THR A 10 3.86 16.80 3.85
CA THR A 10 2.65 17.17 4.60
C THR A 10 2.53 16.48 5.94
N SER A 11 3.42 15.53 6.25
CA SER A 11 3.33 14.63 7.40
C SER A 11 2.04 13.80 7.46
N LYS A 12 1.24 13.77 6.38
CA LYS A 12 0.01 12.98 6.29
C LYS A 12 0.30 11.51 5.99
N PHE A 13 -0.61 10.65 6.43
CA PHE A 13 -0.51 9.20 6.26
C PHE A 13 -1.63 8.69 5.37
N VAL A 14 -1.29 7.68 4.57
CA VAL A 14 -2.27 6.79 3.94
C VAL A 14 -1.95 5.39 4.44
N GLU A 15 -2.88 4.80 5.17
CA GLU A 15 -2.63 3.58 5.93
C GLU A 15 -3.77 2.60 5.89
N TYR A 16 -3.44 1.33 6.05
CA TYR A 16 -4.39 0.27 6.34
C TYR A 16 -4.23 -0.15 7.80
N SER A 17 -5.32 -0.10 8.56
CA SER A 17 -5.39 -0.60 9.94
C SER A 17 -6.01 -1.98 9.94
N ALA A 18 -5.19 -3.01 10.17
CA ALA A 18 -5.62 -4.40 10.11
C ALA A 18 -6.63 -4.76 11.22
N SER A 19 -6.46 -4.22 12.42
CA SER A 19 -7.38 -4.48 13.55
C SER A 19 -8.75 -3.84 13.36
N ARG A 20 -8.84 -2.80 12.53
CA ARG A 20 -10.09 -2.09 12.22
C ARG A 20 -10.65 -2.46 10.85
N ALA A 21 -9.89 -3.19 10.03
CA ALA A 21 -10.16 -3.45 8.62
C ALA A 21 -10.53 -2.17 7.84
N VAL A 22 -9.77 -1.09 8.02
CA VAL A 22 -10.02 0.20 7.33
C VAL A 22 -8.80 0.72 6.61
N ILE A 23 -9.02 1.37 5.47
CA ILE A 23 -8.05 2.27 4.84
C ILE A 23 -8.35 3.70 5.30
N ILE A 24 -7.33 4.40 5.78
CA ILE A 24 -7.38 5.78 6.25
C ILE A 24 -6.59 6.64 5.28
N ASN A 25 -7.21 7.71 4.76
CA ASN A 25 -6.60 8.66 3.83
C ASN A 25 -7.04 10.08 4.20
N GLU A 26 -6.12 10.91 4.69
CA GLU A 26 -6.38 12.31 5.11
C GLU A 26 -7.62 12.48 6.02
N GLY A 27 -7.89 11.52 6.91
CA GLY A 27 -9.05 11.55 7.82
C GLY A 27 -10.34 10.95 7.24
N SER A 28 -10.35 10.55 5.97
CA SER A 28 -11.41 9.70 5.41
C SER A 28 -11.11 8.22 5.69
N GLU A 29 -12.14 7.45 6.04
CA GLU A 29 -12.04 6.02 6.28
C GLU A 29 -12.86 5.22 5.27
N SER A 30 -12.30 4.12 4.77
CA SER A 30 -12.98 3.15 3.92
C SER A 30 -12.92 1.77 4.57
N LYS A 31 -14.08 1.25 5.01
CA LYS A 31 -14.19 -0.07 5.63
C LYS A 31 -14.03 -1.17 4.58
N LEU A 32 -13.31 -2.22 4.95
CA LEU A 32 -13.09 -3.42 4.18
C LEU A 32 -13.70 -4.63 4.88
N SER A 33 -13.99 -5.69 4.13
CA SER A 33 -14.38 -6.99 4.66
C SER A 33 -13.16 -7.90 4.63
N THR A 34 -12.31 -7.78 5.65
CA THR A 34 -11.06 -8.54 5.79
C THR A 34 -10.86 -8.91 7.24
N ASP A 35 -10.53 -10.18 7.52
CA ASP A 35 -10.15 -10.63 8.86
C ASP A 35 -8.62 -10.61 9.00
N PHE A 36 -8.13 -10.29 10.20
CA PHE A 36 -6.69 -10.31 10.50
C PHE A 36 -6.32 -11.63 11.19
N ASN A 37 -5.40 -12.39 10.58
CA ASN A 37 -4.95 -13.68 11.09
C ASN A 37 -3.42 -13.73 11.25
N ASN A 38 -2.96 -14.66 12.08
CA ASN A 38 -1.54 -14.99 12.18
C ASN A 38 -1.01 -15.45 10.81
N ASN A 39 0.21 -15.03 10.48
CA ASN A 39 0.91 -15.32 9.22
C ASN A 39 0.31 -14.66 7.97
N ASP A 40 -0.68 -13.77 8.11
CA ASP A 40 -1.15 -12.98 6.98
C ASP A 40 -0.02 -12.12 6.41
N ILE A 41 0.09 -12.10 5.08
CA ILE A 41 1.06 -11.28 4.36
C ILE A 41 0.36 -10.03 3.87
N PHE A 42 0.77 -8.88 4.38
CA PHE A 42 0.26 -7.59 3.95
C PHE A 42 1.22 -6.91 2.98
N GLY A 43 0.66 -6.19 2.02
CA GLY A 43 1.40 -5.41 1.05
C GLY A 43 0.85 -3.99 0.94
N CYS A 44 1.73 -3.06 0.62
CA CYS A 44 1.41 -1.67 0.32
C CYS A 44 2.16 -1.29 -0.94
N GLY A 45 1.45 -0.73 -1.92
CA GLY A 45 2.04 -0.29 -3.18
C GLY A 45 1.59 1.11 -3.55
N LEU A 46 2.49 1.87 -4.15
CA LEU A 46 2.23 3.19 -4.73
C LEU A 46 2.36 3.09 -6.24
N VAL A 47 1.31 3.50 -6.95
CA VAL A 47 1.28 3.46 -8.41
C VAL A 47 1.21 4.87 -8.93
N TYR A 48 2.18 5.21 -9.79
CA TYR A 48 2.12 6.39 -10.63
C TYR A 48 1.63 5.98 -12.02
N PRO A 49 0.49 6.53 -12.49
CA PRO A 49 0.03 6.29 -13.84
C PRO A 49 1.07 6.74 -14.87
N PRO A 50 1.14 6.07 -16.03
CA PRO A 50 1.99 6.51 -17.13
C PRO A 50 1.71 7.96 -17.52
N ALA A 51 2.74 8.70 -17.93
CA ALA A 51 2.64 10.14 -18.24
C ALA A 51 1.61 10.48 -19.34
N ASN A 52 1.30 9.53 -20.22
CA ASN A 52 0.27 9.68 -21.26
C ASN A 52 -1.17 9.54 -20.73
N LYS A 53 -1.38 9.08 -19.49
CA LYS A 53 -2.68 8.97 -18.83
C LYS A 53 -2.92 10.12 -17.85
N ARG A 54 -2.91 11.35 -18.36
CA ARG A 54 -3.02 12.59 -17.57
C ARG A 54 -4.29 12.69 -16.70
N ASN A 55 -5.34 11.91 -16.99
CA ASN A 55 -6.59 11.90 -16.22
C ASN A 55 -6.58 10.90 -15.06
N GLN A 56 -5.50 10.15 -14.86
CA GLN A 56 -5.37 9.19 -13.76
C GLN A 56 -4.48 9.78 -12.66
N PHE A 57 -4.99 9.76 -11.44
CA PHE A 57 -4.23 10.15 -10.26
C PHE A 57 -3.36 8.99 -9.75
N PRO A 58 -2.18 9.28 -9.18
CA PRO A 58 -1.46 8.33 -8.36
C PRO A 58 -2.36 7.75 -7.26
N TYR A 59 -2.11 6.51 -6.89
CA TYR A 59 -2.88 5.86 -5.83
C TYR A 59 -2.01 4.91 -5.02
N ILE A 60 -2.38 4.79 -3.75
CA ILE A 60 -1.82 3.78 -2.85
C ILE A 60 -2.83 2.64 -2.78
N PHE A 61 -2.37 1.41 -2.90
CA PHE A 61 -3.20 0.23 -2.73
C PHE A 61 -2.63 -0.68 -1.65
N PHE A 62 -3.50 -1.50 -1.10
CA PHE A 62 -3.17 -2.46 -0.05
C PHE A 62 -3.56 -3.86 -0.50
N THR A 63 -2.77 -4.84 -0.06
CA THR A 63 -3.03 -6.24 -0.34
C THR A 63 -2.98 -7.07 0.92
N GLN A 64 -3.76 -8.14 0.96
CA GLN A 64 -3.67 -9.19 1.96
C GLN A 64 -3.56 -10.53 1.23
N ASN A 65 -2.56 -11.32 1.59
CA ASN A 65 -2.26 -12.62 1.00
C ASN A 65 -2.18 -12.58 -0.54
N GLY A 66 -1.64 -11.48 -1.08
CA GLY A 66 -1.46 -11.26 -2.52
C GLY A 66 -2.69 -10.77 -3.26
N LYS A 67 -3.84 -10.59 -2.60
CA LYS A 67 -5.04 -10.02 -3.19
C LYS A 67 -5.18 -8.57 -2.80
N GLN A 68 -5.49 -7.69 -3.75
CA GLN A 68 -5.79 -6.29 -3.47
C GLN A 68 -7.09 -6.18 -2.66
N ILE A 69 -7.02 -5.54 -1.51
CA ILE A 69 -8.16 -5.35 -0.59
C ILE A 69 -8.76 -3.94 -0.69
N GLY A 70 -8.01 -2.97 -1.22
CA GLY A 70 -8.51 -1.62 -1.44
C GLY A 70 -7.44 -0.67 -1.97
N LYS A 71 -7.85 0.58 -2.23
CA LYS A 71 -6.96 1.66 -2.68
C LYS A 71 -7.45 3.02 -2.21
N ALA A 72 -6.52 3.96 -2.10
CA ALA A 72 -6.74 5.38 -1.81
C ALA A 72 -6.16 6.22 -2.95
N LEU A 73 -7.01 7.05 -3.56
CA LEU A 73 -6.57 8.00 -4.60
C LEU A 73 -5.83 9.17 -3.96
N LEU A 74 -4.76 9.61 -4.62
CA LEU A 74 -4.00 10.79 -4.24
C LEU A 74 -4.44 11.94 -5.16
N VAL A 75 -5.38 12.76 -4.70
CA VAL A 75 -6.08 13.78 -5.52
C VAL A 75 -5.54 15.21 -5.36
N LYS A 76 -4.67 15.49 -4.39
CA LYS A 76 -4.12 16.83 -4.13
C LYS A 76 -2.63 16.89 -4.43
N ASP A 77 -2.19 17.89 -5.19
CA ASP A 77 -0.81 18.08 -5.61
C ASP A 77 0.18 18.06 -4.44
N ASN A 78 0.94 16.96 -4.30
CA ASN A 78 2.36 16.85 -3.92
C ASN A 78 2.71 15.37 -3.65
N PHE A 79 2.65 14.52 -4.69
CA PHE A 79 2.79 13.05 -4.55
C PHE A 79 4.23 12.56 -4.49
N ASN A 80 5.21 13.46 -4.35
CA ASN A 80 6.57 13.19 -4.83
C ASN A 80 7.45 12.49 -3.80
N THR A 81 7.03 12.45 -2.53
CA THR A 81 7.89 11.94 -1.47
C THR A 81 7.08 11.19 -0.42
N TYR A 82 7.18 9.85 -0.48
CA TYR A 82 6.60 8.95 0.50
C TYR A 82 7.68 8.07 1.11
N LYS A 83 7.54 7.76 2.40
CA LYS A 83 8.30 6.69 3.04
C LYS A 83 7.37 5.60 3.58
N PRO A 84 7.77 4.32 3.52
CA PRO A 84 7.02 3.26 4.18
C PRO A 84 7.06 3.43 5.69
N PHE A 85 5.98 3.02 6.36
CA PHE A 85 5.95 2.92 7.81
C PHE A 85 5.11 1.73 8.27
N VAL A 86 5.35 1.32 9.53
CA VAL A 86 4.57 0.32 10.22
C VAL A 86 4.37 0.74 11.67
N TRP A 87 3.17 0.53 12.21
CA TRP A 87 2.87 0.66 13.63
C TRP A 87 2.42 -0.71 14.18
N LEU A 88 3.18 -1.22 15.14
CA LEU A 88 2.91 -2.46 15.87
C LEU A 88 2.39 -2.15 17.28
N MET A 89 1.37 -2.90 17.73
CA MET A 89 0.90 -2.85 19.12
C MET A 89 1.29 -4.14 19.85
N CYS A 90 0.65 -5.26 19.52
CA CYS A 90 0.82 -6.56 20.18
C CYS A 90 1.20 -7.67 19.19
N CYS A 91 2.11 -7.37 18.25
CA CYS A 91 2.52 -8.30 17.20
C CYS A 91 3.95 -8.01 16.74
N SER A 92 4.59 -9.03 16.16
CA SER A 92 5.87 -8.90 15.47
C SER A 92 5.66 -9.11 13.97
N VAL A 93 6.46 -8.45 13.15
CA VAL A 93 6.40 -8.57 11.69
C VAL A 93 7.79 -8.64 11.11
N GLU A 94 7.89 -9.18 9.91
CA GLU A 94 9.09 -9.14 9.08
C GLU A 94 8.79 -8.31 7.84
N ALA A 95 9.68 -7.39 7.48
CA ALA A 95 9.55 -6.60 6.27
C ALA A 95 10.21 -7.31 5.08
N ASN A 96 9.60 -7.23 3.91
CA ASN A 96 10.21 -7.64 2.65
C ASN A 96 10.20 -6.46 1.68
N PHE A 97 11.38 -5.91 1.37
CA PHE A 97 11.56 -4.83 0.40
C PHE A 97 11.98 -5.33 -0.99
N GLY A 98 11.98 -6.65 -1.21
CA GLY A 98 12.33 -7.25 -2.50
C GLY A 98 13.83 -7.45 -2.72
N ASN A 99 14.63 -7.53 -1.66
CA ASN A 99 16.08 -7.76 -1.76
C ASN A 99 16.42 -9.16 -2.30
N ASP A 100 15.53 -10.13 -2.12
CA ASP A 100 15.63 -11.49 -2.63
C ASP A 100 14.26 -11.94 -3.15
N LEU A 101 14.06 -11.84 -4.46
CA LEU A 101 12.81 -12.24 -5.11
C LEU A 101 12.78 -13.72 -5.47
N GLU A 102 13.90 -14.43 -5.38
CA GLU A 102 13.97 -15.87 -5.69
C GLU A 102 13.49 -16.69 -4.51
N THR A 103 14.04 -16.44 -3.32
CA THR A 103 13.68 -17.18 -2.11
C THR A 103 12.53 -16.53 -1.34
N LYS A 104 12.36 -15.20 -1.49
CA LYS A 104 11.33 -14.43 -0.79
C LYS A 104 10.56 -13.48 -1.73
N PRO A 105 9.84 -14.00 -2.73
CA PRO A 105 9.07 -13.16 -3.64
C PRO A 105 7.99 -12.34 -2.92
N PHE A 106 7.58 -11.23 -3.55
CA PHE A 106 6.36 -10.55 -3.14
C PHE A 106 5.15 -11.50 -3.30
N LYS A 107 4.25 -11.48 -2.32
CA LYS A 107 3.00 -12.26 -2.41
C LYS A 107 2.04 -11.70 -3.46
N TYR A 108 2.09 -10.38 -3.67
CA TYR A 108 1.36 -9.70 -4.74
C TYR A 108 2.13 -9.81 -6.04
N ASP A 109 1.43 -10.14 -7.13
CA ASP A 109 1.99 -10.19 -8.47
C ASP A 109 2.20 -8.77 -9.03
N ILE A 110 3.42 -8.27 -8.88
CA ILE A 110 3.81 -6.93 -9.34
C ILE A 110 3.87 -6.79 -10.87
N SER A 111 3.93 -7.90 -11.62
CA SER A 111 3.96 -7.88 -13.09
C SER A 111 2.70 -7.27 -13.71
N ARG A 112 1.60 -7.24 -12.94
CA ARG A 112 0.34 -6.56 -13.28
C ARG A 112 0.49 -5.06 -13.50
N HIS A 113 1.56 -4.46 -13.01
CA HIS A 113 1.88 -3.05 -13.19
C HIS A 113 3.05 -2.81 -14.14
N SER A 114 3.61 -3.86 -14.75
CA SER A 114 4.64 -3.72 -15.77
C SER A 114 4.04 -3.10 -17.03
N ILE A 115 4.68 -2.03 -17.52
CA ILE A 115 4.39 -1.49 -18.84
C ILE A 115 4.94 -2.49 -19.85
N LYS A 116 4.11 -3.02 -20.74
CA LYS A 116 4.63 -3.74 -21.91
C LYS A 116 5.32 -2.71 -22.79
N GLU A 117 6.64 -2.77 -22.87
CA GLU A 117 7.39 -2.01 -23.86
C GLU A 117 6.92 -2.47 -25.25
N HIS A 118 6.57 -1.51 -26.10
CA HIS A 118 6.20 -1.71 -27.50
C HIS A 118 7.39 -1.41 -28.40
#